data_AF-A0A662BCW8-F1
#
_entry.id   AF-A0A662BCW8-F1
#
_cell.length_a   1.000
_cell.length_b   1.000
_cell.length_c   1.000
_cell.angle_alpha   90.00
_cell.angle_beta   90.00
_cell.angle_gamma   90.00
#
_symmetry.space_group_name_H-M   'P 1'
#
loop_
_entity.id
_entity.type
_entity.pdbx_description
1 polymer ?
#
loop_
_entity_poly.entity_id
_entity_poly.type
_entity_poly.pdbx_seq_one_letter_code
_entity_poly.pdbx_strand_id
1 'polypeptide(L)'
;LQADHQSKYFQDLKKEYQYLSGKYNLDPLYNKQFQFFRLRPNNFPTIRIAQLANLYFMHKTLFSKVLNVKNLKDYYAIFSNGTSEFWNIHYTFNTISKRSVKSLTKPFIDLLLINTIVPLLFVFGKRSVKWNEEKLFDLIKQIKPEKNNIIRELNKLNINAKNAFETQALLHLKSEYCDKHLCMQCAVGNVLLRKK
;
A
#
# COMPACT_ATOMS: atom_id res chain seq x y z
N LEU A 1 24.79 1.72 -1.29
CA LEU A 1 25.58 0.97 -2.33
C LEU A 1 27.08 0.99 -1.99
N GLN A 2 27.44 0.69 -0.73
CA GLN A 2 28.84 0.71 -0.27
C GLN A 2 29.55 -0.65 -0.39
N ALA A 3 28.79 -1.72 -0.69
CA ALA A 3 29.35 -3.05 -0.93
C ALA A 3 30.02 -3.14 -2.31
N ASP A 4 31.01 -4.01 -2.45
CA ASP A 4 31.56 -4.38 -3.76
C ASP A 4 30.83 -5.60 -4.32
N HIS A 5 30.27 -5.40 -5.50
CA HIS A 5 29.43 -6.37 -6.18
C HIS A 5 29.83 -6.45 -7.64
N GLN A 6 30.16 -7.65 -8.12
CA GLN A 6 30.69 -7.80 -9.48
C GLN A 6 29.63 -7.70 -10.58
N SER A 7 28.34 -7.70 -10.23
CA SER A 7 27.29 -7.59 -11.25
C SER A 7 27.32 -6.22 -11.95
N LYS A 8 27.31 -6.24 -13.28
CA LYS A 8 27.25 -5.02 -14.11
C LYS A 8 26.11 -4.09 -13.69
N TYR A 9 24.93 -4.66 -13.43
CA TYR A 9 23.76 -3.92 -12.97
C TYR A 9 24.03 -3.12 -11.68
N PHE A 10 24.69 -3.72 -10.69
CA PHE A 10 25.03 -3.02 -9.46
C PHE A 10 26.05 -1.90 -9.69
N GLN A 11 27.07 -2.15 -10.52
CA GLN A 11 28.10 -1.16 -10.82
C GLN A 11 27.51 0.06 -11.57
N ASP A 12 26.60 -0.17 -12.52
CA ASP A 12 25.89 0.89 -13.22
C ASP A 12 25.07 1.74 -12.24
N LEU A 13 24.32 1.11 -11.32
CA LEU A 13 23.58 1.83 -10.27
C LEU A 13 24.48 2.59 -9.30
N LYS A 14 25.63 2.03 -8.92
CA LYS A 14 26.62 2.68 -8.02
C LYS A 14 27.19 3.93 -8.68
N LYS A 15 27.58 3.83 -9.96
CA LYS A 15 28.08 4.96 -10.75
C LYS A 15 27.03 6.07 -10.90
N GLU A 16 25.80 5.72 -11.26
CA GLU A 16 24.71 6.68 -11.39
C GLU A 16 24.40 7.37 -10.06
N TYR A 17 24.32 6.61 -8.96
CA TYR A 17 24.08 7.18 -7.64
C TYR A 17 25.20 8.12 -7.20
N GLN A 18 26.47 7.80 -7.46
CA GLN A 18 27.60 8.68 -7.15
C GLN A 18 27.50 10.01 -7.91
N TYR A 19 27.16 9.96 -9.19
CA TYR A 19 26.93 11.16 -10.00
C TYR A 19 25.78 12.01 -9.44
N LEU A 20 24.62 11.39 -9.16
CA LEU A 20 23.45 12.09 -8.64
C LEU A 20 23.68 12.64 -7.22
N SER A 21 24.39 11.91 -6.37
CA SER A 21 24.73 12.35 -5.02
C SER A 21 25.62 13.58 -5.04
N GLY A 22 26.64 13.63 -5.91
CA GLY A 22 27.45 14.83 -6.11
C GLY A 22 26.65 16.00 -6.71
N LYS A 23 25.78 15.74 -7.69
CA LYS A 23 25.00 16.78 -8.38
C LYS A 23 23.92 17.42 -7.52
N TYR A 24 23.23 16.63 -6.69
CA TYR A 24 22.08 17.07 -5.91
C TYR A 24 22.36 17.12 -4.40
N ASN A 25 23.61 16.95 -3.98
CA ASN A 25 24.04 16.89 -2.58
C ASN A 25 23.20 15.90 -1.76
N LEU A 26 23.03 14.68 -2.28
CA LEU A 26 22.18 13.67 -1.65
C LEU A 26 22.91 13.00 -0.50
N ASP A 27 22.28 13.00 0.67
CA ASP A 27 22.76 12.22 1.81
C ASP A 27 22.46 10.72 1.61
N PRO A 28 23.43 9.83 1.87
CA PRO A 28 23.19 8.41 1.82
C PRO A 28 22.25 7.97 2.94
N LEU A 29 21.24 7.18 2.58
CA LEU A 29 20.36 6.55 3.56
C LEU A 29 21.16 5.57 4.43
N TYR A 30 20.85 5.56 5.73
CA TYR A 30 21.47 4.64 6.68
C TYR A 30 21.16 3.18 6.31
N ASN A 31 22.21 2.38 6.11
CA ASN A 31 22.07 1.04 5.52
C ASN A 31 21.27 0.03 6.37
N LYS A 32 21.17 0.23 7.70
CA LYS A 32 20.38 -0.62 8.60
C LYS A 32 18.93 -0.17 8.76
N GLN A 33 18.49 0.85 8.04
CA GLN A 33 17.10 1.30 8.06
C GLN A 33 16.15 0.24 7.47
N PHE A 34 16.64 -0.60 6.56
CA PHE A 34 15.85 -1.64 5.92
C PHE A 34 16.04 -2.98 6.63
N GLN A 35 14.99 -3.44 7.32
CA GLN A 35 14.97 -4.75 7.97
C GLN A 35 14.47 -5.82 6.99
N PHE A 36 15.22 -6.91 6.86
CA PHE A 36 14.85 -8.07 6.05
C PHE A 36 14.31 -9.23 6.90
N PHE A 37 14.65 -9.25 8.19
CA PHE A 37 14.25 -10.31 9.11
C PHE A 37 12.72 -10.40 9.22
N ARG A 38 12.19 -11.63 9.23
CA ARG A 38 10.74 -11.98 9.25
C ARG A 38 9.93 -11.58 8.01
N LEU A 39 10.55 -11.03 6.97
CA LEU A 39 9.88 -10.78 5.70
C LEU A 39 9.92 -12.01 4.80
N ARG A 40 8.87 -12.20 4.01
CA ARG A 40 8.90 -13.12 2.86
C ARG A 40 9.70 -12.46 1.72
N PRO A 41 10.41 -13.22 0.86
CA PRO A 41 11.26 -12.65 -0.18
C PRO A 41 10.60 -11.62 -1.11
N ASN A 42 9.34 -11.84 -1.51
CA ASN A 42 8.57 -10.88 -2.32
C ASN A 42 8.23 -9.56 -1.59
N ASN A 43 8.35 -9.53 -0.26
CA ASN A 43 8.13 -8.35 0.57
C ASN A 43 9.45 -7.67 0.97
N PHE A 44 10.60 -8.13 0.48
CA PHE A 44 11.88 -7.51 0.80
C PHE A 44 11.92 -6.04 0.35
N PRO A 45 12.56 -5.15 1.12
CA PRO A 45 12.68 -3.73 0.77
C PRO A 45 13.26 -3.50 -0.63
N THR A 46 14.25 -4.29 -1.05
CA THR A 46 14.83 -4.28 -2.40
C THR A 46 13.78 -4.48 -3.49
N ILE A 47 12.90 -5.47 -3.34
CA ILE A 47 11.81 -5.73 -4.29
C ILE A 47 10.79 -4.60 -4.27
N ARG A 48 10.40 -4.12 -3.08
CA ARG A 48 9.42 -3.03 -2.95
C ARG A 48 9.90 -1.72 -3.56
N ILE A 49 11.18 -1.39 -3.35
CA ILE A 49 11.82 -0.21 -3.95
C ILE A 49 11.92 -0.39 -5.47
N ALA A 50 12.30 -1.57 -5.96
CA ALA A 50 12.36 -1.83 -7.40
C ALA A 50 10.97 -1.71 -8.08
N GLN A 51 9.92 -2.22 -7.43
CA GLN A 51 8.53 -2.08 -7.89
C GLN A 51 8.12 -0.60 -7.95
N LEU A 52 8.43 0.17 -6.90
CA LEU A 52 8.12 1.59 -6.83
C LEU A 52 8.88 2.39 -7.89
N ALA A 53 10.17 2.13 -8.06
CA ALA A 53 10.99 2.78 -9.10
C ALA A 53 10.41 2.50 -10.49
N ASN A 54 10.03 1.25 -10.77
CA ASN A 54 9.41 0.90 -12.05
C ASN A 54 8.04 1.55 -12.25
N LEU A 55 7.24 1.71 -11.20
CA LEU A 55 5.97 2.44 -11.25
C LEU A 55 6.16 3.89 -11.71
N TYR A 56 7.14 4.60 -11.13
CA TYR A 56 7.46 5.99 -11.54
C TYR A 56 8.07 6.06 -12.94
N PHE A 57 8.86 5.06 -13.33
CA PHE A 57 9.40 4.97 -14.69
C PHE A 57 8.28 4.83 -15.73
N MET A 58 7.30 3.94 -15.48
CA MET A 58 6.18 3.70 -16.39
C MET A 58 5.15 4.84 -16.39
N HIS A 59 5.03 5.60 -15.30
CA HIS A 59 4.01 6.63 -15.12
C HIS A 59 4.62 7.95 -14.65
N LYS A 60 5.17 8.73 -15.60
CA LYS A 60 5.78 10.05 -15.34
C LYS A 60 4.87 11.01 -14.57
N THR A 61 3.55 10.91 -14.76
CA THR A 61 2.53 11.73 -14.07
C THR A 61 1.63 10.88 -13.17
N LEU A 62 2.22 9.93 -12.43
CA LEU A 62 1.51 8.96 -11.58
C LEU A 62 0.42 9.59 -10.71
N PHE A 63 0.73 10.69 -10.01
CA PHE A 63 -0.22 11.33 -9.12
C PHE A 63 -1.46 11.86 -9.86
N SER A 64 -1.25 12.58 -10.97
CA SER A 64 -2.36 13.06 -11.81
C SER A 64 -3.15 11.89 -12.41
N LYS A 65 -2.48 10.79 -12.78
CA LYS A 65 -3.15 9.59 -13.28
C LYS A 65 -4.05 8.97 -12.19
N VAL A 66 -3.52 8.79 -10.98
CA VAL A 66 -4.26 8.26 -9.81
C VAL A 66 -5.47 9.15 -9.48
N LEU A 67 -5.32 10.47 -9.53
CA LEU A 67 -6.41 11.43 -9.25
C LEU A 67 -7.58 11.34 -10.23
N ASN A 68 -7.30 11.03 -11.50
CA ASN A 68 -8.30 11.07 -12.58
C ASN A 68 -8.96 9.71 -12.87
N VAL A 69 -8.52 8.66 -12.19
CA VAL A 69 -9.09 7.32 -12.33
C VAL A 69 -10.49 7.26 -11.71
N LYS A 70 -11.43 6.66 -12.45
CA LYS A 70 -12.83 6.53 -12.03
C LYS A 70 -13.15 5.14 -11.46
N ASN A 71 -12.50 4.10 -11.97
CA ASN A 71 -12.87 2.72 -11.69
C ASN A 71 -11.77 1.95 -10.98
N LEU A 72 -12.16 1.02 -10.10
CA LEU A 72 -11.23 0.16 -9.38
C LEU A 72 -10.31 -0.66 -10.32
N LYS A 73 -10.80 -1.05 -11.50
CA LYS A 73 -10.02 -1.80 -12.50
C LYS A 73 -8.79 -1.03 -13.00
N ASP A 74 -8.92 0.28 -13.18
CA ASP A 74 -7.85 1.11 -13.71
C ASP A 74 -6.76 1.32 -12.66
N TYR A 75 -7.12 1.35 -11.37
CA TYR A 75 -6.13 1.30 -10.29
C TYR A 75 -5.32 0.01 -10.34
N TYR A 76 -5.96 -1.15 -10.57
CA TYR A 76 -5.23 -2.39 -10.73
C TYR A 76 -4.28 -2.35 -11.94
N ALA A 77 -4.69 -1.76 -13.06
CA ALA A 77 -3.83 -1.60 -14.23
C ALA A 77 -2.63 -0.66 -13.97
N ILE A 78 -2.80 0.37 -13.15
CA ILE A 78 -1.71 1.28 -12.77
C ILE A 78 -0.70 0.60 -11.85
N PHE A 79 -1.17 -0.18 -10.87
CA PHE A 79 -0.29 -0.75 -9.84
C PHE A 79 0.20 -2.18 -10.15
N SER A 80 -0.28 -2.84 -11.21
CA SER A 80 0.11 -4.21 -11.57
C SER A 80 1.49 -4.34 -12.22
N ASN A 81 2.26 -3.25 -12.30
CA ASN A 81 3.59 -3.24 -12.89
C ASN A 81 4.56 -4.20 -12.16
N GLY A 82 5.37 -4.92 -12.94
CA GLY A 82 6.44 -5.78 -12.42
C GLY A 82 7.70 -5.00 -12.06
N THR A 83 8.83 -5.70 -12.05
CA THR A 83 10.17 -5.11 -11.89
C THR A 83 11.00 -5.27 -13.15
N SER A 84 12.19 -4.64 -13.20
CA SER A 84 13.15 -4.86 -14.28
C SER A 84 13.63 -6.32 -14.35
N GLU A 85 14.26 -6.69 -15.46
CA GLU A 85 14.75 -8.05 -15.70
C GLU A 85 15.68 -8.56 -14.60
N PHE A 86 16.60 -7.71 -14.11
CA PHE A 86 17.48 -8.05 -13.00
C PHE A 86 16.71 -8.54 -11.77
N TRP A 87 15.67 -7.81 -11.37
CA TRP A 87 14.85 -8.13 -10.18
C TRP A 87 13.88 -9.30 -10.41
N ASN A 88 13.57 -9.65 -11.66
CA ASN A 88 12.80 -10.86 -11.94
C ASN A 88 13.58 -12.14 -11.60
N ILE A 89 14.90 -12.06 -11.48
CA ILE A 89 15.79 -13.18 -11.10
C ILE A 89 16.56 -12.93 -9.79
N HIS A 90 16.28 -11.86 -9.04
CA HIS A 90 16.95 -11.53 -7.77
C HIS A 90 15.97 -11.09 -6.69
N TYR A 91 16.21 -11.47 -5.44
CA TYR A 91 15.55 -10.90 -4.25
C TYR A 91 16.36 -9.77 -3.62
N THR A 92 17.68 -9.87 -3.66
CA THR A 92 18.64 -8.84 -3.26
C THR A 92 19.76 -8.81 -4.29
N PHE A 93 20.69 -7.86 -4.21
CA PHE A 93 21.88 -7.90 -5.07
C PHE A 93 22.72 -9.17 -4.90
N ASN A 94 22.61 -9.87 -3.76
CA ASN A 94 23.33 -11.12 -3.46
C ASN A 94 22.51 -12.39 -3.73
N THR A 95 21.18 -12.28 -3.76
CA THR A 95 20.29 -13.44 -3.65
C THR A 95 19.58 -13.67 -4.97
N ILE A 96 20.07 -14.63 -5.74
CA ILE A 96 19.43 -15.10 -6.98
C ILE A 96 18.13 -15.84 -6.63
N SER A 97 17.12 -15.72 -7.48
CA SER A 97 15.85 -16.43 -7.37
C SER A 97 15.50 -17.10 -8.71
N LYS A 98 14.63 -18.11 -8.67
CA LYS A 98 13.95 -18.57 -9.89
C LYS A 98 13.27 -17.38 -10.57
N ARG A 99 13.30 -17.37 -11.91
CA ARG A 99 12.68 -16.31 -12.70
C ARG A 99 11.20 -16.22 -12.36
N SER A 100 10.74 -15.04 -11.96
CA SER A 100 9.33 -14.74 -11.77
C SER A 100 9.09 -13.25 -11.86
N VAL A 101 8.02 -12.85 -12.54
CA VAL A 101 7.59 -11.44 -12.55
C VAL A 101 7.22 -11.02 -11.13
N LYS A 102 7.96 -10.09 -10.54
CA LYS A 102 7.69 -9.58 -9.19
C LYS A 102 6.63 -8.47 -9.24
N SER A 103 5.41 -8.77 -9.71
CA SER A 103 4.30 -7.81 -9.75
C SER A 103 3.52 -7.74 -8.43
N LEU A 104 2.76 -6.66 -8.24
CA LEU A 104 1.86 -6.53 -7.10
C LEU A 104 0.63 -7.42 -7.29
N THR A 105 0.29 -8.15 -6.22
CA THR A 105 -0.94 -8.95 -6.21
C THR A 105 -2.15 -8.04 -5.96
N LYS A 106 -3.32 -8.43 -6.46
CA LYS A 106 -4.57 -7.69 -6.24
C LYS A 106 -4.84 -7.38 -4.75
N PRO A 107 -4.71 -8.32 -3.80
CA PRO A 107 -4.89 -8.02 -2.37
C PRO A 107 -3.89 -6.98 -1.83
N PHE A 108 -2.67 -6.94 -2.36
CA PHE A 108 -1.69 -5.93 -1.96
C PHE A 108 -2.04 -4.56 -2.54
N ILE A 109 -2.55 -4.51 -3.77
CA ILE A 109 -3.07 -3.26 -4.35
C ILE A 109 -4.27 -2.77 -3.54
N ASP A 110 -5.20 -3.66 -3.17
CA ASP A 110 -6.31 -3.31 -2.28
C ASP A 110 -5.82 -2.68 -0.97
N LEU A 111 -4.76 -3.24 -0.36
CA LEU A 111 -4.13 -2.68 0.85
C LEU A 111 -3.55 -1.28 0.62
N LEU A 112 -2.87 -1.04 -0.52
CA LEU A 112 -2.35 0.28 -0.89
C LEU A 112 -3.49 1.29 -1.13
N LEU A 113 -4.57 0.85 -1.76
CA LEU A 113 -5.72 1.70 -2.00
C LEU A 113 -6.34 2.16 -0.68
N ILE A 114 -6.57 1.22 0.25
CA ILE A 114 -7.17 1.51 1.56
C ILE A 114 -6.26 2.41 2.41
N ASN A 115 -4.97 2.06 2.53
CA ASN A 115 -4.08 2.73 3.50
C ASN A 115 -3.36 3.96 2.95
N THR A 116 -3.31 4.15 1.64
CA THR A 116 -2.48 5.20 1.04
C THR A 116 -3.27 6.03 0.05
N ILE A 117 -3.89 5.43 -0.96
CA ILE A 117 -4.53 6.20 -2.03
C ILE A 117 -5.81 6.86 -1.55
N VAL A 118 -6.71 6.14 -0.87
CA VAL A 118 -7.96 6.69 -0.37
C VAL A 118 -7.71 7.87 0.60
N PRO A 119 -6.85 7.74 1.64
CA PRO A 119 -6.51 8.88 2.50
C PRO A 119 -5.87 10.06 1.76
N LEU A 120 -4.98 9.78 0.80
CA LEU A 120 -4.34 10.82 -0.01
C LEU A 120 -5.36 11.59 -0.85
N LEU A 121 -6.27 10.88 -1.52
CA LEU A 121 -7.34 11.48 -2.32
C LEU A 121 -8.30 12.29 -1.44
N PHE A 122 -8.63 11.80 -0.24
CA PHE A 122 -9.46 12.53 0.72
C PHE A 122 -8.84 13.87 1.11
N VAL A 123 -7.57 13.87 1.55
CA VAL A 123 -6.88 15.09 1.99
C VAL A 123 -6.66 16.06 0.84
N PHE A 124 -6.27 15.57 -0.34
CA PHE A 124 -6.12 16.40 -1.53
C PHE A 124 -7.46 17.00 -1.96
N GLY A 125 -8.50 16.17 -1.98
CA GLY A 125 -9.86 16.52 -2.30
C GLY A 125 -10.41 17.63 -1.43
N LYS A 126 -10.26 17.52 -0.11
CA LYS A 126 -10.74 18.51 0.87
C LYS A 126 -10.22 19.95 0.62
N ARG A 127 -9.11 20.10 -0.11
CA ARG A 127 -8.56 21.42 -0.50
C ARG A 127 -9.16 21.99 -1.79
N SER A 128 -9.97 21.22 -2.52
CA SER A 128 -10.57 21.60 -3.80
C SER A 128 -12.04 21.98 -3.63
N VAL A 129 -12.44 23.10 -4.21
CA VAL A 129 -13.83 23.60 -4.18
C VAL A 129 -14.83 22.64 -4.86
N LYS A 130 -14.34 21.76 -5.75
CA LYS A 130 -15.16 20.81 -6.53
C LYS A 130 -15.12 19.37 -5.99
N TRP A 131 -14.72 19.20 -4.73
CA TRP A 131 -14.58 17.88 -4.14
C TRP A 131 -15.93 17.19 -3.94
N ASN A 132 -16.00 15.92 -4.34
CA ASN A 132 -17.15 15.06 -4.08
C ASN A 132 -16.66 13.81 -3.34
N GLU A 133 -16.96 13.74 -2.05
CA GLU A 133 -16.63 12.61 -1.16
C GLU A 133 -17.32 11.31 -1.58
N GLU A 134 -18.50 11.39 -2.20
CA GLU A 134 -19.25 10.20 -2.64
C GLU A 134 -18.43 9.35 -3.61
N LYS A 135 -17.69 9.99 -4.53
CA LYS A 135 -16.80 9.25 -5.45
C LYS A 135 -15.74 8.44 -4.72
N LEU A 136 -15.24 8.96 -3.60
CA LEU A 136 -14.26 8.25 -2.78
C LEU A 136 -14.93 7.08 -2.06
N PHE A 137 -16.12 7.29 -1.50
CA PHE A 137 -16.90 6.24 -0.87
C PHE A 137 -17.27 5.12 -1.85
N ASP A 138 -17.65 5.47 -3.07
CA ASP A 138 -17.95 4.51 -4.13
C ASP A 138 -16.71 3.70 -4.53
N LEU A 139 -15.53 4.32 -4.53
CA LEU A 139 -14.27 3.61 -4.77
C LEU A 139 -14.00 2.56 -3.68
N ILE A 140 -14.03 2.96 -2.41
CA ILE A 140 -13.69 2.04 -1.30
C ILE A 140 -14.77 0.94 -1.12
N LYS A 141 -16.03 1.21 -1.46
CA LYS A 141 -17.10 0.19 -1.49
C LYS A 141 -16.91 -0.87 -2.57
N GLN A 142 -16.15 -0.59 -3.63
CA GLN A 142 -15.82 -1.59 -4.66
C GLN A 142 -14.70 -2.55 -4.22
N ILE A 143 -13.93 -2.20 -3.19
CA ILE A 143 -12.83 -3.03 -2.70
C ILE A 143 -13.40 -4.14 -1.80
N LYS A 144 -12.83 -5.35 -1.92
CA LYS A 144 -13.25 -6.50 -1.13
C LYS A 144 -13.05 -6.23 0.38
N PRO A 145 -13.86 -6.85 1.25
CA PRO A 145 -13.64 -6.79 2.70
C PRO A 145 -12.22 -7.17 3.07
N GLU A 146 -11.62 -6.40 3.98
CA GLU A 146 -10.31 -6.72 4.53
C GLU A 146 -10.35 -8.03 5.33
N LYS A 147 -9.24 -8.77 5.27
CA LYS A 147 -9.07 -10.02 6.01
C LYS A 147 -8.05 -9.82 7.11
N ASN A 148 -8.53 -9.58 8.32
CA ASN A 148 -7.71 -9.50 9.52
C ASN A 148 -8.40 -10.21 10.69
N ASN A 149 -7.69 -10.36 11.81
CA ASN A 149 -8.20 -11.10 12.97
C ASN A 149 -9.49 -10.48 13.53
N ILE A 150 -9.57 -9.15 13.59
CA ILE A 150 -10.73 -8.44 14.13
C ILE A 150 -11.98 -8.72 13.29
N ILE A 151 -11.89 -8.55 11.97
CA ILE A 151 -13.00 -8.84 11.05
C ILE A 151 -13.39 -10.32 11.11
N ARG A 152 -12.42 -11.23 11.26
CA ARG A 152 -12.71 -12.66 11.42
C ARG A 152 -13.52 -12.94 12.68
N GLU A 153 -13.20 -12.33 13.81
CA GLU A 153 -13.96 -12.50 15.04
C GLU A 153 -15.36 -11.88 14.94
N LEU A 154 -15.50 -10.70 14.31
CA LEU A 154 -16.80 -10.09 14.06
C LEU A 154 -17.70 -10.93 13.14
N ASN A 155 -17.14 -11.57 12.12
CA ASN A 155 -17.88 -12.48 11.25
C ASN A 155 -18.46 -13.68 12.04
N LYS A 156 -17.75 -14.20 13.07
CA LYS A 156 -18.29 -15.26 13.94
C LYS A 156 -19.52 -14.83 14.73
N LEU A 157 -19.67 -13.52 14.97
CA LEU A 157 -20.85 -12.91 15.59
C LEU A 157 -21.94 -12.55 14.57
N ASN A 158 -21.84 -13.07 13.33
CA ASN A 158 -22.72 -12.75 12.20
C ASN A 158 -22.69 -11.27 11.75
N ILE A 159 -21.66 -10.51 12.14
CA ILE A 159 -21.43 -9.13 11.67
C ILE A 159 -20.54 -9.20 10.43
N ASN A 160 -21.17 -9.38 9.27
CA ASN A 160 -20.47 -9.59 8.01
C ASN A 160 -20.38 -8.29 7.18
N ALA A 161 -19.15 -7.81 6.97
CA ALA A 161 -18.89 -6.67 6.09
C ALA A 161 -18.88 -7.09 4.61
N LYS A 162 -19.49 -6.27 3.75
CA LYS A 162 -19.62 -6.52 2.30
C LYS A 162 -18.46 -5.96 1.48
N ASN A 163 -17.76 -4.95 1.99
CA ASN A 163 -16.67 -4.26 1.29
C ASN A 163 -15.68 -3.65 2.28
N ALA A 164 -14.61 -3.04 1.75
CA ALA A 164 -13.56 -2.42 2.56
C ALA A 164 -14.05 -1.21 3.38
N PHE A 165 -15.07 -0.49 2.89
CA PHE A 165 -15.64 0.65 3.62
C PHE A 165 -16.25 0.17 4.95
N GLU A 166 -17.04 -0.90 4.89
CA GLU A 166 -17.64 -1.50 6.07
C GLU A 166 -16.57 -2.12 7.00
N THR A 167 -15.53 -2.77 6.48
CA THR A 167 -14.46 -3.27 7.36
C THR A 167 -13.71 -2.13 8.04
N GLN A 168 -13.41 -1.04 7.36
CA GLN A 168 -12.79 0.14 7.97
C GLN A 168 -13.69 0.78 9.04
N ALA A 169 -15.00 0.88 8.81
CA ALA A 169 -15.95 1.36 9.80
C ALA A 169 -16.00 0.45 11.04
N LEU A 170 -15.98 -0.87 10.88
CA LEU A 170 -15.94 -1.82 11.99
C LEU A 170 -14.62 -1.79 12.76
N LEU A 171 -13.50 -1.63 12.07
CA LEU A 171 -12.18 -1.48 12.71
C LEU A 171 -12.11 -0.19 13.54
N HIS A 172 -12.62 0.92 12.99
CA HIS A 172 -12.74 2.17 13.72
C HIS A 172 -13.66 2.04 14.93
N LEU A 173 -14.84 1.46 14.76
CA LEU A 173 -15.78 1.19 15.86
C LEU A 173 -15.13 0.35 16.97
N LYS A 174 -14.39 -0.70 16.60
CA LYS A 174 -13.71 -1.58 17.55
C LYS A 174 -12.65 -0.82 18.35
N SER A 175 -11.76 -0.11 17.66
CA SER A 175 -10.61 0.57 18.27
C SER A 175 -11.00 1.83 19.05
N GLU A 176 -11.94 2.62 18.53
CA GLU A 176 -12.30 3.92 19.10
C GLU A 176 -13.44 3.85 20.11
N TYR A 177 -14.25 2.79 20.12
CA TYR A 177 -15.37 2.64 21.04
C TYR A 177 -15.30 1.36 21.89
N CYS A 178 -15.29 0.18 21.25
CA CYS A 178 -15.39 -1.09 21.98
C CYS A 178 -14.19 -1.30 22.91
N ASP A 179 -12.97 -1.08 22.42
CA ASP A 179 -11.73 -1.24 23.21
C ASP A 179 -11.59 -0.21 24.33
N LYS A 180 -12.27 0.92 24.20
CA LYS A 180 -12.32 1.99 25.21
C LYS A 180 -13.54 1.89 26.13
N HIS A 181 -14.36 0.84 25.98
CA HIS A 181 -15.61 0.64 26.72
C HIS A 181 -16.63 1.80 26.61
N LEU A 182 -16.63 2.54 25.50
CA LEU A 182 -17.49 3.71 25.28
C LEU A 182 -18.89 3.35 24.75
N CYS A 183 -19.50 2.29 25.26
CA CYS A 183 -20.78 1.77 24.76
C CYS A 183 -21.92 2.81 24.81
N MET A 184 -21.94 3.70 25.81
CA MET A 184 -22.93 4.78 25.96
C MET A 184 -22.75 5.93 24.94
N GLN A 185 -21.59 6.03 24.30
CA GLN A 185 -21.31 7.01 23.25
C GLN A 185 -21.39 6.40 21.85
N CYS A 186 -21.44 5.07 21.77
CA CYS A 186 -21.53 4.33 20.52
C CYS A 186 -23.00 4.20 20.06
N ALA A 187 -23.29 4.53 18.80
CA ALA A 187 -24.63 4.34 18.23
C ALA A 187 -25.14 2.89 18.34
N VAL A 188 -24.28 1.91 18.02
CA VAL A 188 -24.60 0.47 18.17
C VAL A 188 -24.80 0.09 19.64
N GLY A 189 -23.87 0.48 20.53
CA GLY A 189 -23.94 0.21 21.97
C GLY A 189 -25.22 0.76 22.62
N ASN A 190 -25.59 2.00 22.29
CA ASN A 190 -26.82 2.62 22.77
C ASN A 190 -28.08 1.86 22.37
N VAL A 191 -28.14 1.33 21.13
CA VAL A 191 -29.26 0.50 20.69
C VAL A 191 -29.30 -0.83 21.46
N LEU A 192 -28.14 -1.46 21.69
CA LEU A 192 -28.06 -2.74 22.42
C LEU A 192 -28.42 -2.60 23.89
N LEU A 193 -27.99 -1.52 24.56
CA LEU A 193 -28.27 -1.27 25.98
C LEU A 193 -29.72 -0.86 26.26
N ARG A 194 -30.39 -0.21 25.29
CA ARG A 194 -31.80 0.18 25.40
C ARG A 194 -32.77 -0.97 25.11
N LYS A 195 -32.32 -2.03 24.44
CA LYS A 195 -33.09 -3.27 24.29
C LYS A 195 -33.06 -4.06 25.61
N LYS A 196 -33.90 -3.65 26.54
CA LYS A 196 -34.43 -4.47 27.64
C LYS A 196 -35.92 -4.67 27.42
#